data_AF-A0A7K1GX36-F1
#
_entry.id   AF-A0A7K1GX36-F1
#
_cell.length_a   1.000
_cell.length_b   1.000
_cell.length_c   1.000
_cell.angle_alpha   90.00
_cell.angle_beta   90.00
_cell.angle_gamma   90.00
#
_symmetry.space_group_name_H-M   'P 1'
#
loop_
_entity.id
_entity.type
_entity.pdbx_description
1 polymer ?
#
loop_
_entity_poly.entity_id
_entity_poly.type
_entity_poly.pdbx_seq_one_letter_code
_entity_poly.pdbx_strand_id
1 'polypeptide(L)'
;MSNEPGGPTAAAPDQSEATDTGVDDHPTTGRAAPAPGATVLALLAAGWLAAMLWSTREAISSATAGVTAVSLSAFALPGVISAALVAGAAVGLAVGEPVARRTERVTLRFAVAVGAGLLVGLLAALAIDLTYAGDVTTRTIAGTTAAAAVIGGALAGARNGAVVGAVAAAALGTLLFVVAFSLARDPLFDLYSAGDTQQALVNAASWVSRTESLLAGLIAGGLAFGYLTWARRRAERDGDDAPRWPAYLVAGAGPGLLLLLTEVIIRVGGRSLIDLAAALSDADAVAQTSLGTSRVDNAIWVLFVGALAAVISFGRTLGSPTADEE
;
A
#
# COMPACT_ATOMS: atom_id res chain seq x y z
N MET A 1 51.28 38.90 -77.55
CA MET A 1 51.45 37.48 -77.93
C MET A 1 51.73 36.69 -76.66
N SER A 2 51.10 35.53 -76.56
CA SER A 2 51.23 34.47 -75.54
C SER A 2 50.30 34.53 -74.33
N ASN A 3 49.41 33.53 -74.33
CA ASN A 3 48.40 33.14 -73.37
C ASN A 3 48.98 32.24 -72.26
N GLU A 4 48.40 32.39 -71.05
CA GLU A 4 47.95 31.33 -70.11
C GLU A 4 48.97 30.38 -69.41
N PRO A 5 48.56 29.62 -68.36
CA PRO A 5 47.90 30.02 -67.09
C PRO A 5 48.44 29.21 -65.86
N GLY A 6 47.91 29.44 -64.65
CA GLY A 6 48.00 28.46 -63.54
C GLY A 6 48.02 29.05 -62.13
N GLY A 7 46.84 29.25 -61.52
CA GLY A 7 46.69 29.45 -60.07
C GLY A 7 46.52 28.11 -59.31
N PRO A 8 45.99 28.11 -58.08
CA PRO A 8 46.16 29.07 -57.00
C PRO A 8 46.66 28.42 -55.68
N THR A 9 47.27 29.30 -54.89
CA THR A 9 47.52 29.34 -53.45
C THR A 9 46.64 28.48 -52.55
N ALA A 10 47.28 27.73 -51.64
CA ALA A 10 46.67 27.11 -50.48
C ALA A 10 46.11 28.18 -49.52
N ALA A 11 44.82 28.09 -49.20
CA ALA A 11 44.20 28.84 -48.12
C ALA A 11 43.30 27.87 -47.31
N ALA A 12 43.70 27.61 -46.07
CA ALA A 12 42.77 27.42 -44.97
C ALA A 12 42.40 28.83 -44.44
N PRO A 13 41.32 29.04 -43.65
CA PRO A 13 40.42 28.07 -43.01
C PRO A 13 38.92 28.35 -43.27
N ASP A 14 38.06 27.37 -43.03
CA ASP A 14 36.64 27.65 -42.76
C ASP A 14 36.23 26.81 -41.54
N GLN A 15 36.34 27.43 -40.36
CA GLN A 15 35.72 26.95 -39.13
C GLN A 15 34.22 27.07 -39.35
N SER A 16 33.56 25.96 -39.67
CA SER A 16 32.11 25.88 -39.52
C SER A 16 31.76 26.19 -38.08
N GLU A 17 31.13 27.35 -37.85
CA GLU A 17 30.27 27.62 -36.70
C GLU A 17 29.16 26.56 -36.69
N ALA A 18 29.48 25.39 -36.17
CA ALA A 18 28.48 24.54 -35.56
C ALA A 18 27.94 25.34 -34.38
N THR A 19 26.88 26.09 -34.63
CA THR A 19 26.03 26.64 -33.59
C THR A 19 25.49 25.42 -32.86
N ASP A 20 26.19 25.09 -31.78
CA ASP A 20 25.75 24.21 -30.72
C ASP A 20 24.44 24.81 -30.20
N THR A 21 23.34 24.44 -30.87
CA THR A 21 22.02 24.45 -30.24
C THR A 21 22.03 23.26 -29.30
N GLY A 22 22.86 23.39 -28.26
CA GLY A 22 22.62 22.78 -26.97
C GLY A 22 21.23 23.22 -26.58
N VAL A 23 20.24 22.46 -27.02
CA VAL A 23 19.05 22.22 -26.23
C VAL A 23 19.65 21.64 -24.96
N ASP A 24 19.96 22.53 -24.02
CA ASP A 24 19.99 22.23 -22.61
C ASP A 24 18.59 21.71 -22.30
N ASP A 25 18.37 20.43 -22.63
CA ASP A 25 17.35 19.58 -22.08
C ASP A 25 17.78 19.32 -20.64
N HIS A 26 17.89 20.41 -19.86
CA HIS A 26 17.79 20.34 -18.44
C HIS A 26 16.42 19.71 -18.22
N PRO A 27 16.34 18.46 -17.71
CA PRO A 27 15.05 17.93 -17.30
C PRO A 27 14.55 18.93 -16.28
N THR A 28 13.58 19.75 -16.66
CA THR A 28 12.86 20.61 -15.73
C THR A 28 12.44 19.66 -14.63
N THR A 29 13.03 19.83 -13.45
CA THR A 29 12.84 18.95 -12.31
C THR A 29 11.45 19.22 -11.77
N GLY A 30 10.45 18.79 -12.54
CA GLY A 30 9.05 18.97 -12.26
C GLY A 30 8.78 18.48 -10.85
N ARG A 31 8.14 19.34 -10.08
CA ARG A 31 7.79 19.02 -8.71
C ARG A 31 6.79 17.87 -8.77
N ALA A 32 7.08 16.80 -8.03
CA ALA A 32 6.19 15.65 -7.98
C ALA A 32 4.82 16.09 -7.45
N ALA A 33 3.75 15.68 -8.14
CA ALA A 33 2.38 16.04 -7.79
C ALA A 33 2.07 15.74 -6.30
N PRO A 34 1.45 16.69 -5.58
CA PRO A 34 1.12 16.51 -4.18
C PRO A 34 0.01 15.46 -3.96
N ALA A 35 -0.01 14.84 -2.79
CA ALA A 35 -1.06 13.91 -2.37
C ALA A 35 -2.35 14.66 -2.01
N PRO A 36 -3.42 14.55 -2.80
CA PRO A 36 -4.65 15.26 -2.51
C PRO A 36 -5.38 14.63 -1.32
N GLY A 37 -5.88 15.45 -0.38
CA GLY A 37 -6.66 14.96 0.75
C GLY A 37 -5.90 14.14 1.80
N ALA A 38 -4.56 14.27 1.85
CA ALA A 38 -3.71 13.49 2.77
C ALA A 38 -4.16 13.59 4.25
N THR A 39 -4.63 14.75 4.70
CA THR A 39 -5.16 14.94 6.07
C THR A 39 -6.43 14.14 6.33
N VAL A 40 -7.38 14.13 5.39
CA VAL A 40 -8.62 13.34 5.48
C VAL A 40 -8.27 11.86 5.49
N LEU A 41 -7.36 11.42 4.62
CA LEU A 41 -6.90 10.04 4.58
C LEU A 41 -6.23 9.62 5.89
N ALA A 42 -5.40 10.48 6.49
CA ALA A 42 -4.78 10.25 7.78
C ALA A 42 -5.82 10.09 8.90
N LEU A 43 -6.84 10.95 8.94
CA LEU A 43 -7.92 10.84 9.91
C LEU A 43 -8.73 9.56 9.74
N LEU A 44 -9.07 9.18 8.50
CA LEU A 44 -9.80 7.95 8.21
C LEU A 44 -8.97 6.71 8.58
N ALA A 45 -7.67 6.69 8.24
CA ALA A 45 -6.79 5.56 8.57
C ALA A 45 -6.52 5.45 10.07
N ALA A 46 -6.36 6.57 10.79
CA ALA A 46 -6.23 6.58 12.24
C ALA A 46 -7.55 6.15 12.93
N GLY A 47 -8.69 6.62 12.42
CA GLY A 47 -10.01 6.18 12.88
C GLY A 47 -10.23 4.68 12.66
N TRP A 48 -9.77 4.15 11.53
CA TRP A 48 -9.80 2.72 11.25
C TRP A 48 -8.91 1.91 12.19
N LEU A 49 -7.68 2.37 12.45
CA LEU A 49 -6.81 1.73 13.45
C LEU A 49 -7.47 1.73 14.83
N ALA A 50 -8.06 2.84 15.26
CA ALA A 50 -8.79 2.92 16.52
C ALA A 50 -9.98 1.95 16.56
N ALA A 51 -10.75 1.84 15.47
CA ALA A 51 -11.85 0.88 15.33
C ALA A 51 -11.37 -0.57 15.42
N MET A 52 -10.23 -0.91 14.81
CA MET A 52 -9.64 -2.26 14.89
C MET A 52 -9.15 -2.60 16.30
N LEU A 53 -8.49 -1.65 16.97
CA LEU A 53 -8.08 -1.81 18.37
C LEU A 53 -9.28 -2.01 19.29
N TRP A 54 -10.34 -1.22 19.08
CA TRP A 54 -11.59 -1.35 19.81
C TRP A 54 -12.28 -2.70 19.55
N SER A 55 -12.41 -3.10 18.28
CA SER A 55 -13.00 -4.38 17.89
C SER A 55 -12.25 -5.56 18.49
N THR A 56 -10.91 -5.47 18.53
CA THR A 56 -10.06 -6.52 19.15
C THR A 56 -10.31 -6.59 20.65
N ARG A 57 -10.43 -5.44 21.32
CA ARG A 57 -10.76 -5.38 22.75
C ARG A 57 -12.10 -6.01 23.04
N GLU A 58 -13.11 -5.72 22.23
CA GLU A 58 -14.46 -6.27 22.43
C GLU A 58 -14.47 -7.79 22.22
N ALA A 59 -13.78 -8.28 21.18
CA ALA A 59 -13.63 -9.72 20.94
C ALA A 59 -12.94 -10.44 22.11
N ILE A 60 -11.94 -9.82 22.74
CA ILE A 60 -11.21 -10.42 23.87
C ILE A 60 -12.04 -10.35 25.14
N SER A 61 -12.66 -9.21 25.44
CA SER A 61 -13.49 -9.05 26.64
C SER A 61 -14.73 -9.95 26.62
N SER A 62 -15.38 -10.11 25.46
CA SER A 62 -16.50 -11.06 25.30
C SER A 62 -16.07 -12.53 25.41
N ALA A 63 -14.82 -12.85 25.05
CA ALA A 63 -14.26 -14.19 25.15
C ALA A 63 -13.74 -14.57 26.55
N THR A 64 -13.78 -13.67 27.54
CA THR A 64 -13.43 -13.97 28.95
C THR A 64 -14.32 -15.03 29.62
N ALA A 65 -15.28 -15.62 28.88
CA ALA A 65 -16.01 -16.82 29.22
C ALA A 65 -15.35 -18.17 28.79
N GLY A 66 -14.10 -18.20 28.29
CA GLY A 66 -13.41 -19.48 28.02
C GLY A 66 -12.06 -19.44 27.29
N VAL A 67 -11.51 -20.64 27.02
CA VAL A 67 -10.23 -20.92 26.32
C VAL A 67 -10.18 -20.37 24.87
N THR A 68 -11.32 -19.94 24.34
CA THR A 68 -11.50 -19.35 23.00
C THR A 68 -10.93 -17.94 22.84
N ALA A 69 -10.59 -17.24 23.93
CA ALA A 69 -10.08 -15.85 23.89
C ALA A 69 -8.71 -15.71 23.20
N VAL A 70 -7.80 -16.65 23.42
CA VAL A 70 -6.44 -16.59 22.87
C VAL A 70 -6.44 -16.80 21.37
N SER A 71 -7.23 -17.76 20.87
CA SER A 71 -7.37 -18.01 19.43
C SER A 71 -8.03 -16.82 18.72
N LEU A 72 -9.11 -16.25 19.28
CA LEU A 72 -9.77 -15.05 18.71
C LEU A 72 -8.85 -13.82 18.66
N SER A 73 -7.99 -13.65 19.67
CA SER A 73 -6.95 -12.60 19.68
C SER A 73 -5.96 -12.78 18.51
N ALA A 74 -5.52 -14.02 18.27
CA ALA A 74 -4.60 -14.33 17.18
C ALA A 74 -5.20 -14.06 15.79
N PHE A 75 -6.53 -14.17 15.64
CA PHE A 75 -7.24 -13.86 14.39
C PHE A 75 -7.39 -12.36 14.11
N ALA A 76 -7.46 -11.51 15.13
CA ALA A 76 -7.64 -10.06 14.98
C ALA A 76 -6.32 -9.31 14.69
N LEU A 77 -5.19 -9.87 15.11
CA LEU A 77 -3.86 -9.26 14.99
C LEU A 77 -3.45 -8.83 13.58
N PRO A 78 -3.64 -9.64 12.53
CA PRO A 78 -3.24 -9.23 11.19
C PRO A 78 -3.95 -7.95 10.74
N GLY A 79 -5.23 -7.80 11.09
CA GLY A 79 -6.00 -6.60 10.76
C GLY A 79 -5.49 -5.35 11.49
N VAL A 80 -5.12 -5.47 12.77
CA VAL A 80 -4.52 -4.37 13.54
C VAL A 80 -3.16 -3.95 12.97
N ILE A 81 -2.30 -4.92 12.61
CA ILE A 81 -0.98 -4.65 12.04
C ILE A 81 -1.10 -3.97 10.66
N SER A 82 -1.97 -4.46 9.78
CA SER A 82 -2.25 -3.81 8.50
C SER A 82 -2.83 -2.40 8.69
N ALA A 83 -3.77 -2.22 9.62
CA ALA A 83 -4.33 -0.90 9.92
C ALA A 83 -3.27 0.08 10.43
N ALA A 84 -2.36 -0.38 11.30
CA ALA A 84 -1.27 0.43 11.83
C ALA A 84 -0.29 0.85 10.73
N LEU A 85 0.03 -0.08 9.82
CA LEU A 85 0.89 0.18 8.67
C LEU A 85 0.29 1.24 7.74
N VAL A 86 -1.01 1.14 7.43
CA VAL A 86 -1.74 2.11 6.60
C VAL A 86 -1.87 3.46 7.32
N ALA A 87 -2.19 3.47 8.62
CA ALA A 87 -2.28 4.69 9.41
C ALA A 87 -0.93 5.42 9.51
N GLY A 88 0.15 4.69 9.75
CA GLY A 88 1.51 5.24 9.73
C GLY A 88 1.87 5.89 8.40
N ALA A 89 1.53 5.23 7.28
CA ALA A 89 1.75 5.78 5.94
C ALA A 89 0.91 7.04 5.69
N ALA A 90 -0.39 7.01 6.01
CA ALA A 90 -1.29 8.14 5.79
C ALA A 90 -0.93 9.37 6.65
N VAL A 91 -0.62 9.16 7.94
CA VAL A 91 -0.20 10.23 8.86
C VAL A 91 1.19 10.76 8.47
N GLY A 92 2.13 9.87 8.15
CA GLY A 92 3.46 10.23 7.66
C GLY A 92 3.38 11.10 6.39
N LEU A 93 2.48 10.78 5.47
CA LEU A 93 2.17 11.59 4.30
C LEU A 93 1.62 12.96 4.70
N ALA A 94 0.57 13.00 5.53
CA ALA A 94 -0.10 14.24 5.91
C ALA A 94 0.84 15.24 6.60
N VAL A 95 1.78 14.75 7.40
CA VAL A 95 2.78 15.59 8.10
C VAL A 95 4.01 15.86 7.23
N GLY A 96 4.38 14.94 6.33
CA GLY A 96 5.52 15.08 5.42
C GLY A 96 5.26 16.02 4.24
N GLU A 97 4.02 16.11 3.75
CA GLU A 97 3.63 16.91 2.59
C GLU A 97 3.96 18.41 2.75
N PRO A 98 3.63 19.09 3.87
CA PRO A 98 3.97 20.49 4.07
C PRO A 98 5.48 20.72 4.16
N VAL A 99 6.23 19.76 4.70
CA VAL A 99 7.70 19.81 4.79
C VAL A 99 8.31 19.66 3.40
N ALA A 100 7.82 18.72 2.59
CA ALA A 100 8.24 18.53 1.20
C ALA A 100 7.98 19.76 0.31
N ARG A 101 6.97 20.59 0.66
CA ARG A 101 6.71 21.87 0.00
C ARG A 101 7.73 22.95 0.36
N ARG A 102 8.25 22.94 1.58
CA ARG A 102 9.14 23.98 2.11
C ARG A 102 10.63 23.65 1.98
N THR A 103 10.99 22.39 1.76
CA THR A 103 12.39 21.98 1.65
C THR A 103 12.62 20.87 0.63
N GLU A 104 13.78 20.89 -0.01
CA GLU A 104 14.27 19.81 -0.86
C GLU A 104 15.06 18.76 -0.07
N ARG A 105 15.26 18.96 1.24
CA ARG A 105 16.02 18.05 2.10
C ARG A 105 15.26 16.73 2.29
N VAL A 106 15.57 15.76 1.44
CA VAL A 106 15.01 14.40 1.46
C VAL A 106 15.12 13.78 2.85
N THR A 107 16.26 13.95 3.53
CA THR A 107 16.50 13.43 4.88
C THR A 107 15.52 13.98 5.91
N LEU A 108 15.21 15.29 5.85
CA LEU A 108 14.26 15.90 6.80
C LEU A 108 12.84 15.39 6.56
N ARG A 109 12.42 15.31 5.28
CA ARG A 109 11.10 14.76 4.94
C ARG A 109 10.95 13.32 5.40
N PHE A 110 11.97 12.49 5.17
CA PHE A 110 11.97 11.10 5.60
C PHE A 110 11.93 10.99 7.12
N ALA A 111 12.76 11.76 7.84
CA ALA A 111 12.77 11.77 9.31
C ALA A 111 11.43 12.20 9.90
N VAL A 112 10.77 13.22 9.32
CA VAL A 112 9.43 13.67 9.74
C VAL A 112 8.37 12.59 9.50
N ALA A 113 8.38 11.95 8.34
CA ALA A 113 7.41 10.89 8.01
C ALA A 113 7.58 9.66 8.92
N VAL A 114 8.82 9.23 9.16
CA VAL A 114 9.16 8.16 10.12
C VAL A 114 8.76 8.55 11.54
N GLY A 115 9.05 9.79 11.96
CA GLY A 115 8.67 10.30 13.27
C GLY A 115 7.16 10.32 13.48
N ALA A 116 6.37 10.67 12.45
CA ALA A 116 4.91 10.60 12.51
C ALA A 116 4.42 9.15 12.66
N GLY A 117 4.99 8.21 11.89
CA GLY A 117 4.72 6.78 12.04
C GLY A 117 5.07 6.24 13.43
N LEU A 118 6.19 6.69 14.01
CA LEU A 118 6.59 6.36 15.38
C LEU A 118 5.57 6.87 16.40
N LEU A 119 5.09 8.11 16.27
CA LEU A 119 4.06 8.65 17.16
C LEU A 119 2.76 7.86 17.08
N VAL A 120 2.30 7.51 15.88
CA VAL A 120 1.13 6.64 15.68
C VAL A 120 1.35 5.28 16.34
N GLY A 121 2.53 4.69 16.15
CA GLY A 121 2.90 3.41 16.74
C GLY A 121 2.94 3.43 18.27
N LEU A 122 3.51 4.49 18.87
CA LEU A 122 3.57 4.67 20.32
C LEU A 122 2.17 4.86 20.92
N LEU A 123 1.30 5.63 20.27
CA LEU A 123 -0.08 5.81 20.71
C LEU A 123 -0.87 4.49 20.63
N ALA A 124 -0.69 3.72 19.56
CA ALA A 124 -1.31 2.40 19.43
C ALA A 124 -0.78 1.42 20.48
N ALA A 125 0.53 1.37 20.71
CA ALA A 125 1.15 0.53 21.74
C ALA A 125 0.66 0.90 23.13
N LEU A 126 0.57 2.20 23.45
CA LEU A 126 0.01 2.68 24.71
C LEU A 126 -1.46 2.27 24.87
N ALA A 127 -2.27 2.40 23.82
CA ALA A 127 -3.66 1.97 23.85
C ALA A 127 -3.80 0.46 24.11
N ILE A 128 -2.92 -0.36 23.51
CA ILE A 128 -2.85 -1.81 23.75
C ILE A 128 -2.46 -2.09 25.21
N ASP A 129 -1.40 -1.47 25.71
CA ASP A 129 -0.90 -1.70 27.08
C ASP A 129 -1.91 -1.30 28.16
N LEU A 130 -2.61 -0.17 27.97
CA LEU A 130 -3.69 0.27 28.86
C LEU A 130 -4.93 -0.64 28.82
N THR A 131 -5.10 -1.41 27.74
CA THR A 131 -6.27 -2.26 27.53
C THR A 131 -6.07 -3.69 28.01
N TYR A 132 -4.87 -4.25 27.82
CA TYR A 132 -4.56 -5.64 28.12
C TYR A 132 -3.50 -5.68 29.21
N ALA A 133 -3.84 -6.19 30.40
CA ALA A 133 -2.97 -6.19 31.57
C ALA A 133 -1.61 -6.90 31.29
N GLY A 134 -0.60 -6.10 30.94
CA GLY A 134 0.83 -6.25 31.24
C GLY A 134 1.61 -7.52 30.87
N ASP A 135 1.03 -8.55 30.26
CA ASP A 135 1.75 -9.81 30.02
C ASP A 135 2.69 -9.77 28.79
N VAL A 136 3.63 -10.73 28.69
CA VAL A 136 4.68 -10.76 27.66
C VAL A 136 4.08 -10.74 26.24
N THR A 137 3.00 -11.48 26.02
CA THR A 137 2.29 -11.56 24.73
C THR A 137 1.74 -10.20 24.29
N THR A 138 1.18 -9.43 25.22
CA THR A 138 0.65 -8.08 24.95
C THR A 138 1.76 -7.14 24.49
N ARG A 139 2.93 -7.19 25.13
CA ARG A 139 4.07 -6.33 24.77
C ARG A 139 4.63 -6.66 23.38
N THR A 140 4.65 -7.93 22.98
CA THR A 140 5.03 -8.32 21.62
C THR A 140 4.06 -7.74 20.59
N ILE A 141 2.75 -7.85 20.83
CA ILE A 141 1.71 -7.29 19.96
C ILE A 141 1.82 -5.76 19.85
N ALA A 142 2.01 -5.08 20.98
CA ALA A 142 2.20 -3.64 21.00
C ALA A 142 3.43 -3.22 20.20
N GLY A 143 4.55 -3.93 20.39
CA GLY A 143 5.81 -3.69 19.67
C GLY A 143 5.70 -3.92 18.17
N THR A 144 5.03 -4.99 17.72
CA THR A 144 4.85 -5.28 16.28
C THR A 144 3.92 -4.27 15.62
N THR A 145 2.85 -3.87 16.31
CA THR A 145 1.93 -2.82 15.85
C THR A 145 2.66 -1.48 15.71
N ALA A 146 3.49 -1.13 16.69
CA ALA A 146 4.30 0.08 16.64
C ALA A 146 5.31 0.05 15.49
N ALA A 147 6.02 -1.07 15.31
CA ALA A 147 6.95 -1.26 14.20
C ALA A 147 6.25 -1.14 12.84
N ALA A 148 5.04 -1.69 12.70
CA ALA A 148 4.26 -1.59 11.47
C ALA A 148 3.90 -0.13 11.13
N ALA A 149 3.49 0.67 12.13
CA ALA A 149 3.21 2.10 11.93
C ALA A 149 4.48 2.89 11.54
N VAL A 150 5.63 2.58 12.14
CA VAL A 150 6.92 3.19 11.76
C VAL A 150 7.28 2.85 10.31
N ILE A 151 7.14 1.58 9.91
CA ILE A 151 7.38 1.14 8.53
C ILE A 151 6.44 1.85 7.56
N GLY A 152 5.15 1.96 7.91
CA GLY A 152 4.19 2.77 7.16
C GLY A 152 4.65 4.22 6.97
N GLY A 153 5.07 4.87 8.06
CA GLY A 153 5.62 6.23 8.01
C GLY A 153 6.88 6.34 7.14
N ALA A 154 7.75 5.33 7.15
CA ALA A 154 8.92 5.27 6.27
C ALA A 154 8.54 5.20 4.78
N LEU A 155 7.50 4.43 4.42
CA LEU A 155 6.98 4.37 3.06
C LEU A 155 6.50 5.75 2.57
N ALA A 156 5.92 6.56 3.47
CA ALA A 156 5.50 7.92 3.16
C ALA A 156 6.63 8.92 2.94
N GLY A 157 7.86 8.59 3.37
CA GLY A 157 9.05 9.40 3.08
C GLY A 157 9.51 9.34 1.61
N ALA A 158 8.93 8.44 0.80
CA ALA A 158 9.22 8.29 -0.62
C ALA A 158 8.94 9.58 -1.43
N ARG A 159 9.59 9.71 -2.60
CA ARG A 159 9.54 10.96 -3.39
C ARG A 159 8.18 11.25 -4.03
N ASN A 160 7.29 10.27 -4.14
CA ASN A 160 6.04 10.38 -4.88
C ASN A 160 4.81 10.33 -3.94
N GLY A 161 4.42 11.49 -3.42
CA GLY A 161 3.31 11.60 -2.47
C GLY A 161 1.98 11.11 -3.04
N ALA A 162 1.68 11.44 -4.30
CA ALA A 162 0.47 10.97 -4.97
C ALA A 162 0.37 9.43 -5.03
N VAL A 163 1.47 8.73 -5.31
CA VAL A 163 1.50 7.25 -5.32
C VAL A 163 1.29 6.68 -3.92
N VAL A 164 1.99 7.19 -2.92
CA VAL A 164 1.81 6.70 -1.54
C VAL A 164 0.36 6.97 -1.08
N GLY A 165 -0.21 8.12 -1.43
CA GLY A 165 -1.60 8.46 -1.10
C GLY A 165 -2.59 7.51 -1.77
N ALA A 166 -2.35 7.15 -3.04
CA ALA A 166 -3.15 6.17 -3.76
C ALA A 166 -3.06 4.78 -3.12
N VAL A 167 -1.84 4.34 -2.75
CA VAL A 167 -1.60 3.08 -2.05
C VAL A 167 -2.35 3.05 -0.72
N ALA A 168 -2.24 4.10 0.09
CA ALA A 168 -2.89 4.17 1.40
C ALA A 168 -4.43 4.25 1.27
N ALA A 169 -4.96 5.01 0.31
CA ALA A 169 -6.39 5.09 0.06
C ALA A 169 -6.97 3.76 -0.45
N ALA A 170 -6.29 3.12 -1.41
CA ALA A 170 -6.69 1.81 -1.91
C ALA A 170 -6.61 0.75 -0.81
N ALA A 171 -5.55 0.75 0.01
CA ALA A 171 -5.38 -0.21 1.09
C ALA A 171 -6.46 -0.05 2.17
N LEU A 172 -6.76 1.19 2.56
CA LEU A 172 -7.86 1.46 3.49
C LEU A 172 -9.20 0.98 2.94
N GLY A 173 -9.49 1.26 1.66
CA GLY A 173 -10.72 0.78 1.02
C GLY A 173 -10.80 -0.74 0.91
N THR A 174 -9.68 -1.41 0.63
CA THR A 174 -9.61 -2.87 0.63
C THR A 174 -9.84 -3.46 2.02
N LEU A 175 -9.27 -2.87 3.08
CA LEU A 175 -9.51 -3.31 4.46
C LEU A 175 -10.98 -3.15 4.87
N LEU A 176 -11.59 -2.01 4.53
CA LEU A 176 -13.01 -1.76 4.75
C LEU A 176 -13.88 -2.76 3.98
N PHE A 177 -13.51 -3.06 2.73
CA PHE A 177 -14.19 -4.05 1.91
C PHE A 177 -14.15 -5.44 2.55
N VAL A 178 -13.00 -5.90 3.05
CA VAL A 178 -12.89 -7.22 3.70
C VAL A 178 -13.85 -7.33 4.88
N VAL A 179 -13.97 -6.27 5.68
CA VAL A 179 -14.93 -6.23 6.79
C VAL A 179 -16.36 -6.21 6.28
N ALA A 180 -16.69 -5.42 5.25
CA ALA A 180 -18.03 -5.42 4.65
C ALA A 180 -18.38 -6.80 4.04
N PHE A 181 -17.42 -7.46 3.40
CA PHE A 181 -17.57 -8.76 2.76
C PHE A 181 -17.82 -9.87 3.78
N SER A 182 -17.43 -9.69 5.04
CA SER A 182 -17.76 -10.66 6.11
C SER A 182 -19.27 -10.91 6.24
N LEU A 183 -20.11 -9.92 5.93
CA LEU A 183 -21.58 -10.04 5.92
C LEU A 183 -22.10 -10.94 4.79
N ALA A 184 -21.31 -11.10 3.72
CA ALA A 184 -21.64 -11.91 2.56
C ALA A 184 -20.99 -13.30 2.61
N ARG A 185 -20.15 -13.61 3.61
CA ARG A 185 -19.45 -14.90 3.68
C ARG A 185 -20.41 -16.07 3.87
N ASP A 186 -21.32 -15.97 4.84
CA ASP A 186 -22.30 -17.04 5.10
C ASP A 186 -23.17 -17.36 3.87
N PRO A 187 -23.82 -16.39 3.20
CA PRO A 187 -24.63 -16.71 2.03
C PRO A 187 -23.80 -17.20 0.83
N LEU A 188 -22.55 -16.75 0.68
CA LEU A 188 -21.65 -17.29 -0.35
C LEU A 188 -21.18 -18.69 -0.01
N PHE A 189 -20.95 -18.98 1.27
CA PHE A 189 -20.58 -20.30 1.74
C PHE A 189 -21.71 -21.29 1.47
N ASP A 190 -22.95 -20.94 1.81
CA ASP A 190 -24.14 -21.73 1.49
C ASP A 190 -24.26 -21.95 -0.03
N LEU A 191 -24.06 -20.90 -0.83
CA LEU A 191 -24.12 -20.97 -2.29
C LEU A 191 -23.05 -21.88 -2.91
N TYR A 192 -21.83 -21.87 -2.37
CA TYR A 192 -20.74 -22.71 -2.86
C TYR A 192 -20.70 -24.10 -2.22
N SER A 193 -21.39 -24.31 -1.10
CA SER A 193 -21.50 -25.60 -0.45
C SER A 193 -22.43 -26.51 -1.24
N ALA A 194 -21.87 -27.59 -1.80
CA ALA A 194 -22.63 -28.57 -2.59
C ALA A 194 -22.97 -29.85 -1.79
N GLY A 195 -23.01 -29.78 -0.46
CA GLY A 195 -23.38 -30.89 0.44
C GLY A 195 -22.59 -30.92 1.76
N ASP A 196 -22.93 -31.89 2.63
CA ASP A 196 -22.45 -31.96 4.02
C ASP A 196 -21.09 -32.67 4.20
N THR A 197 -20.35 -32.92 3.10
CA THR A 197 -19.05 -33.57 3.19
C THR A 197 -17.95 -32.57 3.59
N GLN A 198 -16.96 -33.02 4.36
CA GLN A 198 -15.82 -32.17 4.75
C GLN A 198 -15.07 -31.61 3.52
N GLN A 199 -14.99 -32.37 2.43
CA GLN A 199 -14.39 -31.91 1.17
C GLN A 199 -15.20 -30.79 0.50
N ALA A 200 -16.54 -30.86 0.53
CA ALA A 200 -17.40 -29.81 0.02
C ALA A 200 -17.24 -28.50 0.81
N LEU A 201 -17.13 -28.57 2.14
CA LEU A 201 -16.89 -27.42 3.00
C LEU A 201 -15.55 -26.73 2.72
N VAL A 202 -14.47 -27.52 2.56
CA VAL A 202 -13.14 -26.99 2.21
C VAL A 202 -13.14 -26.34 0.83
N ASN A 203 -13.79 -26.97 -0.16
CA ASN A 203 -13.92 -26.39 -1.49
C ASN A 203 -14.72 -25.08 -1.47
N ALA A 204 -15.84 -25.03 -0.75
CA ALA A 204 -16.65 -23.83 -0.59
C ALA A 204 -15.83 -22.68 0.03
N ALA A 205 -15.12 -22.94 1.13
CA ALA A 205 -14.22 -21.98 1.76
C ALA A 205 -13.17 -21.43 0.77
N SER A 206 -12.60 -22.29 -0.07
CA SER A 206 -11.61 -21.88 -1.08
C SER A 206 -12.22 -20.95 -2.14
N TRP A 207 -13.45 -21.20 -2.58
CA TRP A 207 -14.17 -20.37 -3.54
C TRP A 207 -14.57 -19.01 -2.96
N VAL A 208 -15.04 -18.99 -1.70
CA VAL A 208 -15.31 -17.74 -0.98
C VAL A 208 -14.04 -16.90 -0.90
N SER A 209 -12.91 -17.49 -0.47
CA SER A 209 -11.63 -16.77 -0.33
C SER A 209 -11.11 -16.22 -1.67
N ARG A 210 -11.24 -16.99 -2.76
CA ARG A 210 -10.86 -16.52 -4.10
C ARG A 210 -11.72 -15.36 -4.56
N THR A 211 -13.03 -15.45 -4.33
CA THR A 211 -14.00 -14.40 -4.70
C THR A 211 -13.71 -13.12 -3.92
N GLU A 212 -13.49 -13.23 -2.61
CA GLU A 212 -13.08 -12.11 -1.75
C GLU A 212 -11.83 -11.43 -2.31
N SER A 213 -10.78 -12.21 -2.60
CA SER A 213 -9.49 -11.69 -3.04
C SER A 213 -9.54 -11.04 -4.43
N LEU A 214 -10.31 -11.61 -5.35
CA LEU A 214 -10.55 -11.03 -6.69
C LEU A 214 -11.26 -9.69 -6.57
N LEU A 215 -12.34 -9.61 -5.79
CA LEU A 215 -13.10 -8.37 -5.59
C LEU A 215 -12.27 -7.31 -4.85
N ALA A 216 -11.54 -7.72 -3.81
CA ALA A 216 -10.60 -6.87 -3.08
C ALA A 216 -9.54 -6.27 -4.01
N GLY A 217 -9.00 -7.07 -4.95
CA GLY A 217 -8.07 -6.60 -5.98
C GLY A 217 -8.71 -5.62 -6.95
N LEU A 218 -9.93 -5.87 -7.43
CA LEU A 218 -10.64 -4.93 -8.30
C LEU A 218 -10.91 -3.59 -7.62
N ILE A 219 -11.31 -3.62 -6.35
CA ILE A 219 -11.52 -2.42 -5.52
C ILE A 219 -10.19 -1.67 -5.32
N ALA A 220 -9.11 -2.40 -5.00
CA ALA A 220 -7.77 -1.83 -4.86
C ALA A 220 -7.36 -1.07 -6.13
N GLY A 221 -7.46 -1.71 -7.30
CA GLY A 221 -7.10 -1.09 -8.58
C GLY A 221 -7.99 0.09 -8.94
N GLY A 222 -9.30 -0.01 -8.71
CA GLY A 222 -10.27 1.06 -8.96
C GLY A 222 -10.04 2.29 -8.09
N LEU A 223 -9.80 2.10 -6.78
CA LEU A 223 -9.48 3.18 -5.85
C LEU A 223 -8.14 3.84 -6.16
N ALA A 224 -7.11 3.03 -6.46
CA ALA A 224 -5.79 3.53 -6.85
C ALA A 224 -5.88 4.40 -8.12
N PHE A 225 -6.58 3.90 -9.15
CA PHE A 225 -6.82 4.64 -10.39
C PHE A 225 -7.62 5.93 -10.14
N GLY A 226 -8.71 5.86 -9.37
CA GLY A 226 -9.54 7.03 -9.04
C GLY A 226 -8.76 8.11 -8.29
N TYR A 227 -7.95 7.71 -7.29
CA TYR A 227 -7.10 8.63 -6.54
C TYR A 227 -6.02 9.27 -7.41
N LEU A 228 -5.31 8.49 -8.24
CA LEU A 228 -4.29 9.03 -9.14
C LEU A 228 -4.90 9.92 -10.24
N THR A 229 -6.11 9.62 -10.71
CA THR A 229 -6.84 10.48 -11.65
C THR A 229 -7.21 11.81 -10.99
N TRP A 230 -7.62 11.79 -9.72
CA TRP A 230 -7.87 13.00 -8.95
C TRP A 230 -6.60 13.82 -8.73
N ALA A 231 -5.48 13.15 -8.38
CA ALA A 231 -4.17 13.79 -8.23
C ALA A 231 -3.69 14.41 -9.56
N ARG A 232 -3.85 13.69 -10.68
CA ARG A 232 -3.50 14.17 -12.03
C ARG A 232 -4.25 15.45 -12.39
N ARG A 233 -5.58 15.46 -12.21
CA ARG A 233 -6.42 16.65 -12.46
C ARG A 233 -6.00 17.85 -11.61
N ARG A 234 -5.40 17.62 -10.43
CA ARG A 234 -4.92 18.70 -9.56
C ARG A 234 -3.54 19.18 -9.99
N ALA A 235 -2.64 18.28 -10.32
CA ALA A 235 -1.32 18.58 -10.87
C ALA A 235 -1.42 19.44 -12.15
N GLU A 236 -2.33 19.10 -13.06
CA GLU A 236 -2.61 19.87 -14.27
C GLU A 236 -3.04 21.32 -13.99
N ARG A 237 -3.70 21.60 -12.85
CA ARG A 237 -4.08 22.96 -12.44
C ARG A 237 -2.94 23.73 -11.79
N ASP A 238 -2.10 23.03 -11.04
CA ASP A 238 -1.02 23.61 -10.26
C ASP A 238 0.32 23.69 -11.04
N GLY A 239 0.37 23.12 -12.26
CA GLY A 239 1.57 23.09 -13.13
C GLY A 239 2.60 22.02 -12.74
N ASP A 240 2.19 21.02 -11.96
CA ASP A 240 3.04 19.91 -11.51
C ASP A 240 3.03 18.73 -12.49
N ASP A 241 4.05 17.87 -12.41
CA ASP A 241 4.16 16.68 -13.27
C ASP A 241 3.07 15.66 -13.00
N ALA A 242 2.37 15.24 -14.06
CA ALA A 242 1.37 14.20 -13.99
C ALA A 242 1.97 12.82 -13.62
N PRO A 243 1.24 11.97 -12.87
CA PRO A 243 1.67 10.61 -12.59
C PRO A 243 1.85 9.79 -13.89
N ARG A 244 3.04 9.21 -14.07
CA ARG A 244 3.37 8.34 -15.22
C ARG A 244 2.72 6.95 -15.06
N TRP A 245 2.63 6.18 -16.14
CA TRP A 245 2.00 4.86 -16.15
C TRP A 245 2.49 3.88 -15.04
N PRO A 246 3.79 3.81 -14.63
CA PRO A 246 4.21 2.88 -13.59
C PRO A 246 3.60 3.22 -12.22
N ALA A 247 3.20 4.47 -12.01
CA ALA A 247 2.52 4.91 -10.79
C ALA A 247 1.20 4.16 -10.59
N TYR A 248 0.44 3.92 -11.66
CA TYR A 248 -0.83 3.19 -11.61
C TYR A 248 -0.62 1.71 -11.30
N LEU A 249 0.43 1.10 -11.85
CA LEU A 249 0.80 -0.28 -11.54
C LEU A 249 1.17 -0.44 -10.07
N VAL A 250 2.07 0.41 -9.56
CA VAL A 250 2.52 0.37 -8.16
C VAL A 250 1.37 0.69 -7.20
N ALA A 251 0.55 1.69 -7.51
CA ALA A 251 -0.59 2.05 -6.67
C ALA A 251 -1.66 0.94 -6.62
N GLY A 252 -1.96 0.32 -7.76
CA GLY A 252 -2.88 -0.82 -7.84
C GLY A 252 -2.35 -2.07 -7.12
N ALA A 253 -1.05 -2.35 -7.23
CA ALA A 253 -0.39 -3.44 -6.50
C ALA A 253 -0.25 -3.15 -4.99
N GLY A 254 -0.32 -1.88 -4.61
CA GLY A 254 -0.03 -1.35 -3.27
C GLY A 254 -0.70 -2.12 -2.14
N PRO A 255 -2.04 -2.28 -2.14
CA PRO A 255 -2.73 -3.01 -1.08
C PRO A 255 -2.22 -4.44 -0.88
N GLY A 256 -1.99 -5.18 -1.97
CA GLY A 256 -1.42 -6.53 -1.91
C GLY A 256 0.02 -6.54 -1.39
N LEU A 257 0.84 -5.57 -1.77
CA LEU A 257 2.20 -5.39 -1.22
C LEU A 257 2.17 -5.11 0.29
N LEU A 258 1.25 -4.27 0.77
CA LEU A 258 1.12 -3.99 2.21
C LEU A 258 0.61 -5.21 2.99
N LEU A 259 -0.26 -6.03 2.39
CA LEU A 259 -0.70 -7.31 2.99
C LEU A 259 0.47 -8.31 3.09
N LEU A 260 1.28 -8.45 2.04
CA LEU A 260 2.50 -9.27 2.07
C LEU A 260 3.49 -8.77 3.12
N LEU A 261 3.69 -7.44 3.19
CA LEU A 261 4.54 -6.82 4.20
C LEU A 261 4.00 -7.06 5.62
N THR A 262 2.68 -7.02 5.81
CA THR A 262 2.03 -7.37 7.07
C THR A 262 2.36 -8.81 7.48
N GLU A 263 2.26 -9.76 6.54
CA GLU A 263 2.60 -11.16 6.82
C GLU A 263 4.09 -11.33 7.18
N VAL A 264 5.00 -10.60 6.52
CA VAL A 264 6.42 -10.57 6.91
C VAL A 264 6.59 -10.04 8.33
N ILE A 265 5.92 -8.94 8.69
CA ILE A 265 5.96 -8.36 10.04
C ILE A 265 5.44 -9.36 11.07
N ILE A 266 4.34 -10.06 10.77
CA ILE A 266 3.77 -11.09 11.64
C ILE A 266 4.75 -12.25 11.83
N ARG A 267 5.37 -12.74 10.76
CA ARG A 267 6.33 -13.87 10.84
C ARG A 267 7.59 -13.52 11.60
N VAL A 268 8.08 -12.28 11.48
CA VAL A 268 9.27 -11.82 12.18
C VAL A 268 8.94 -11.48 13.63
N GLY A 269 7.88 -10.72 13.87
CA GLY A 269 7.49 -10.23 15.18
C GLY A 269 6.77 -11.23 16.07
N GLY A 270 6.08 -12.21 15.46
CA GLY A 270 5.34 -13.27 16.15
C GLY A 270 6.16 -14.56 16.36
N ARG A 271 7.44 -14.60 15.99
CA ARG A 271 8.26 -15.82 16.05
C ARG A 271 8.29 -16.44 17.46
N SER A 272 8.41 -15.59 18.49
CA SER A 272 8.37 -16.02 19.90
C SER A 272 6.99 -16.51 20.35
N LEU A 273 5.90 -16.07 19.71
CA LEU A 273 4.54 -16.53 20.00
C LEU A 273 4.21 -17.86 19.30
N ILE A 274 4.73 -18.05 18.09
CA ILE A 274 4.61 -19.30 17.33
C ILE A 274 5.34 -20.44 18.05
N ASP A 275 6.54 -20.16 18.59
CA ASP A 275 7.29 -21.14 19.37
C ASP A 275 6.56 -21.53 20.68
N LEU A 276 5.85 -20.58 21.30
CA LEU A 276 5.01 -20.84 22.49
C LEU A 276 3.72 -21.60 22.16
N ALA A 277 3.05 -21.29 21.04
CA ALA A 277 1.83 -21.97 20.61
C ALA A 277 2.11 -23.41 20.13
N ALA A 278 3.22 -23.62 19.42
CA ALA A 278 3.68 -24.95 19.02
C ALA A 278 4.02 -25.85 20.22
N ALA A 279 4.39 -25.26 21.36
CA ALA A 279 4.58 -25.99 22.61
C ALA A 279 3.27 -26.36 23.34
N LEU A 280 2.14 -25.75 22.97
CA LEU A 280 0.85 -25.91 23.66
C LEU A 280 -0.14 -26.82 22.90
N SER A 281 -0.13 -26.83 21.56
CA SER A 281 -1.04 -27.68 20.76
C SER A 281 -0.61 -27.78 19.29
N ASP A 282 -0.40 -29.00 18.80
CA ASP A 282 -0.11 -29.27 17.38
C ASP A 282 -1.26 -28.83 16.45
N ALA A 283 -2.51 -28.94 16.93
CA ALA A 283 -3.68 -28.57 16.13
C ALA A 283 -3.75 -27.06 15.85
N ASP A 284 -3.37 -26.22 16.83
CA ASP A 284 -3.33 -24.78 16.67
C ASP A 284 -2.19 -24.34 15.74
N ALA A 285 -1.05 -25.03 15.79
CA ALA A 285 0.08 -24.79 14.89
C ALA A 285 -0.29 -25.08 13.41
N VAL A 286 -1.02 -26.18 13.15
CA VAL A 286 -1.52 -26.50 11.80
C VAL A 286 -2.52 -25.45 11.31
N ALA A 287 -3.47 -25.03 12.17
CA ALA A 287 -4.44 -24.00 11.82
C ALA A 287 -3.76 -22.67 11.47
N GLN A 288 -2.81 -22.21 12.29
CA GLN A 288 -2.06 -20.97 12.04
C GLN A 288 -1.24 -21.03 10.75
N THR A 289 -0.62 -22.18 10.47
CA THR A 289 0.14 -22.40 9.22
C THR A 289 -0.76 -22.33 8.00
N SER A 290 -1.91 -23.01 8.04
CA SER A 290 -2.89 -23.00 6.95
C SER A 290 -3.42 -21.59 6.67
N LEU A 291 -3.76 -20.84 7.72
CA LEU A 291 -4.21 -19.45 7.61
C LEU A 291 -3.11 -18.53 7.08
N GLY A 292 -1.87 -18.73 7.49
CA GLY A 292 -0.71 -17.99 6.97
C GLY A 292 -0.54 -18.18 5.46
N THR A 293 -0.64 -19.43 4.97
CA THR A 293 -0.61 -19.72 3.53
C THR A 293 -1.78 -19.05 2.81
N SER A 294 -3.00 -19.17 3.34
CA SER A 294 -4.18 -18.53 2.74
C SER A 294 -4.06 -17.00 2.67
N ARG A 295 -3.49 -16.35 3.71
CA ARG A 295 -3.27 -14.90 3.70
C ARG A 295 -2.27 -14.47 2.63
N VAL A 296 -1.19 -15.23 2.46
CA VAL A 296 -0.20 -14.98 1.39
C VAL A 296 -0.85 -15.11 0.02
N ASP A 297 -1.59 -16.19 -0.21
CA ASP A 297 -2.28 -16.42 -1.49
C ASP A 297 -3.25 -15.27 -1.79
N ASN A 298 -4.08 -14.89 -0.82
CA ASN A 298 -5.01 -13.77 -0.97
C ASN A 298 -4.29 -12.45 -1.26
N ALA A 299 -3.18 -12.17 -0.56
CA ALA A 299 -2.38 -10.97 -0.79
C ALA A 299 -1.78 -10.94 -2.21
N ILE A 300 -1.35 -12.09 -2.74
CA ILE A 300 -0.86 -12.24 -4.11
C ILE A 300 -1.99 -11.96 -5.12
N TRP A 301 -3.19 -12.51 -4.91
CA TRP A 301 -4.35 -12.22 -5.76
C TRP A 301 -4.68 -10.73 -5.79
N VAL A 302 -4.76 -10.10 -4.61
CA VAL A 302 -5.04 -8.66 -4.51
C VAL A 302 -3.96 -7.83 -5.21
N LEU A 303 -2.68 -8.21 -5.06
CA LEU A 303 -1.55 -7.55 -5.72
C LEU A 303 -1.70 -7.57 -7.23
N PHE A 304 -1.85 -8.76 -7.83
CA PHE A 304 -1.89 -8.91 -9.28
C PHE A 304 -3.17 -8.33 -9.89
N VAL A 305 -4.33 -8.60 -9.30
CA VAL A 305 -5.61 -8.12 -9.79
C VAL A 305 -5.70 -6.60 -9.66
N GLY A 306 -5.24 -6.03 -8.54
CA GLY A 306 -5.21 -4.58 -8.35
C GLY A 306 -4.28 -3.88 -9.32
N ALA A 307 -3.08 -4.43 -9.56
CA ALA A 307 -2.15 -3.91 -10.56
C ALA A 307 -2.76 -3.92 -11.97
N LEU A 308 -3.33 -5.06 -12.39
CA LEU A 308 -3.96 -5.20 -13.69
C LEU A 308 -5.16 -4.26 -13.86
N ALA A 309 -6.05 -4.21 -12.86
CA ALA A 309 -7.22 -3.34 -12.89
C ALA A 309 -6.85 -1.85 -13.03
N ALA A 310 -5.82 -1.40 -12.29
CA ALA A 310 -5.35 -0.02 -12.38
C ALA A 310 -4.72 0.29 -13.74
N VAL A 311 -3.88 -0.60 -14.28
CA VAL A 311 -3.22 -0.43 -15.58
C VAL A 311 -4.22 -0.47 -16.72
N ILE A 312 -5.17 -1.40 -16.71
CA ILE A 312 -6.24 -1.49 -17.72
C ILE A 312 -7.09 -0.22 -17.67
N SER A 313 -7.48 0.25 -16.49
CA SER A 313 -8.26 1.48 -16.33
C SER A 313 -7.50 2.69 -16.86
N PHE A 314 -6.19 2.80 -16.57
CA PHE A 314 -5.33 3.84 -17.13
C PHE A 314 -5.22 3.75 -18.65
N GLY A 315 -4.98 2.55 -19.20
CA GLY A 315 -4.87 2.33 -20.64
C GLY A 315 -6.13 2.74 -21.40
N ARG A 316 -7.32 2.54 -20.82
CA ARG A 316 -8.60 3.02 -21.39
C ARG A 316 -8.73 4.55 -21.45
N THR A 317 -7.87 5.29 -20.74
CA THR A 317 -7.84 6.77 -20.80
C THR A 317 -6.85 7.32 -21.81
N LEU A 318 -5.97 6.48 -22.38
CA LEU A 318 -5.11 6.86 -23.49
C LEU A 318 -5.99 6.88 -24.74
N GLY A 319 -6.18 8.06 -25.35
CA GLY A 319 -6.97 8.19 -26.56
C GLY A 319 -6.43 7.30 -27.68
N SER A 320 -7.30 6.89 -28.61
CA SER A 320 -6.84 6.26 -29.85
C SER A 320 -5.90 7.24 -30.57
N PRO A 321 -4.78 6.77 -31.14
CA PRO A 321 -3.97 7.60 -32.01
C PRO A 321 -4.91 8.22 -33.05
N THR A 322 -4.90 9.55 -33.18
CA THR A 322 -5.48 10.18 -34.35
C THR A 322 -4.82 9.50 -35.54
N ALA A 323 -5.63 8.91 -36.42
CA ALA A 323 -5.14 8.49 -37.72
C ALA A 323 -4.72 9.78 -38.42
N ASP A 324 -3.47 10.18 -38.23
CA ASP A 324 -2.87 11.28 -38.95
C ASP A 324 -2.85 10.85 -40.43
N GLU A 325 -3.83 11.40 -41.14
CA GLU A 325 -3.91 11.73 -42.56
C GLU A 325 -2.88 11.04 -43.48
N GLU A 326 -3.36 10.06 -44.26
CA GLU A 326 -2.77 9.70 -45.57
C GLU A 326 -2.86 10.87 -46.56
#